data_AF-A0A7J2MDW7-F1
#
_entry.id   AF-A0A7J2MDW7-F1
#
_cell.length_a   1.000
_cell.length_b   1.000
_cell.length_c   1.000
_cell.angle_alpha   90.00
_cell.angle_beta   90.00
_cell.angle_gamma   90.00
#
_symmetry.space_group_name_H-M   'P 1'
#
loop_
_entity.id
_entity.type
_entity.pdbx_description
1 polymer ?
#
loop_
_entity_poly.entity_id
_entity_poly.type
_entity_poly.pdbx_seq_one_letter_code
_entity_poly.pdbx_strand_id
1 'polypeptide(L)'
;LDFDDAKKIVFTSHGMQMAGTTDATADTVVILGGLAMPKISVDVHALKSMIDLIHGGDGMLIGVCFMSIFELSGWYDILDFDYMIDTHTSVKVLEK
;
A
#
# COMPACT_ATOMS: atom_id res chain seq x y z
N LEU A 1 3.03 11.36 -2.90
CA LEU A 1 1.94 10.55 -3.48
C LEU A 1 1.56 11.23 -4.78
N ASP A 2 1.31 10.47 -5.84
CA ASP A 2 0.96 10.99 -7.16
C ASP A 2 -0.16 10.11 -7.72
N PHE A 3 -1.27 10.74 -8.12
CA PHE A 3 -2.46 10.07 -8.65
C PHE A 3 -2.41 9.99 -10.18
N ASP A 4 -1.87 11.01 -10.83
CA ASP A 4 -1.85 11.14 -12.29
C ASP A 4 -0.75 10.28 -12.94
N ASP A 5 0.28 9.88 -12.18
CA ASP A 5 1.33 8.97 -12.66
C ASP A 5 0.97 7.47 -12.53
N ALA A 6 -0.26 7.08 -12.18
CA ALA A 6 -0.65 5.68 -12.01
C ALA A 6 -0.29 4.78 -13.23
N LYS A 7 0.37 3.64 -13.00
CA LYS A 7 0.85 2.72 -14.05
C LYS A 7 0.13 1.38 -14.04
N LYS A 8 -0.26 0.90 -15.23
CA LYS A 8 -0.85 -0.44 -15.36
C LYS A 8 0.20 -1.51 -15.13
N ILE A 9 -0.05 -2.46 -14.24
CA ILE A 9 0.79 -3.65 -14.07
C ILE A 9 0.27 -4.76 -15.00
N VAL A 10 1.17 -5.39 -15.78
CA VAL A 10 0.84 -6.45 -16.74
C VAL A 10 1.75 -7.66 -16.57
N PHE A 11 1.23 -8.85 -16.86
CA PHE A 11 2.04 -10.07 -16.90
C PHE A 11 2.84 -10.16 -18.21
N THR A 12 4.10 -10.55 -18.12
CA THR A 12 5.06 -10.69 -19.22
C THR A 12 5.88 -11.97 -19.08
N SER A 13 6.73 -12.29 -20.06
CA SER A 13 7.74 -13.36 -19.93
C SER A 13 8.75 -13.12 -18.78
N HIS A 14 8.82 -11.90 -18.23
CA HIS A 14 9.64 -11.52 -17.08
C HIS A 14 8.79 -11.27 -15.81
N GLY A 15 7.61 -11.90 -15.72
CA GLY A 15 6.68 -11.73 -14.60
C GLY A 15 5.85 -10.45 -14.70
N MET A 16 5.37 -9.94 -13.56
CA MET A 16 4.59 -8.71 -13.49
C MET A 16 5.49 -7.49 -13.69
N GLN A 17 5.12 -6.61 -14.62
CA GLN A 17 5.91 -5.43 -15.02
C GLN A 17 5.00 -4.20 -15.18
N MET A 18 5.56 -3.00 -15.01
CA MET A 18 4.86 -1.74 -15.27
C MET A 18 4.75 -1.48 -16.78
N ALA A 19 3.59 -1.00 -17.22
CA ALA A 19 3.32 -0.54 -18.57
C ALA A 19 3.04 0.99 -18.57
N GLY A 20 2.28 1.48 -19.54
CA GLY A 20 1.90 2.89 -19.63
C GLY A 20 1.00 3.39 -18.48
N THR A 21 0.79 4.70 -18.46
CA THR A 21 -0.18 5.35 -17.57
C THR A 21 -1.59 4.80 -17.76
N THR A 22 -2.35 4.72 -16.68
CA THR A 22 -3.73 4.23 -16.61
C THR A 22 -4.57 5.19 -15.77
N ASP A 23 -5.90 5.07 -15.87
CA ASP A 23 -6.79 5.57 -14.83
C ASP A 23 -6.40 4.94 -13.48
N ALA A 24 -6.38 5.74 -12.43
CA ALA A 24 -6.01 5.35 -11.07
C ALA A 24 -7.20 4.79 -10.27
N THR A 25 -8.43 4.95 -10.76
CA THR A 25 -9.64 4.48 -10.06
C THR A 25 -9.70 2.95 -9.94
N ALA A 26 -10.17 2.46 -8.80
CA ALA A 26 -10.23 1.03 -8.50
C ALA A 26 -11.24 0.69 -7.38
N ASP A 27 -11.90 -0.47 -7.47
CA ASP A 27 -12.83 -0.99 -6.46
C ASP A 27 -12.11 -1.43 -5.15
N THR A 28 -10.77 -1.46 -5.15
CA THR A 28 -9.95 -1.92 -4.01
C THR A 28 -8.59 -1.24 -4.03
N VAL A 29 -8.16 -0.70 -2.89
CA VAL A 29 -6.85 -0.05 -2.70
C VAL A 29 -5.98 -0.91 -1.78
N VAL A 30 -4.72 -1.12 -2.19
CA VAL A 30 -3.73 -1.90 -1.42
C VAL A 30 -2.59 -0.98 -0.97
N ILE A 31 -2.52 -0.68 0.33
CA ILE A 31 -1.43 0.12 0.91
C ILE A 31 -0.26 -0.79 1.30
N LEU A 32 0.92 -0.49 0.77
CA LEU A 32 2.17 -1.17 1.16
C LEU A 32 2.82 -0.47 2.36
N GLY A 33 3.15 -1.23 3.41
CA GLY A 33 3.65 -0.73 4.70
C GLY A 33 4.94 0.11 4.66
N GLY A 34 5.63 0.18 3.53
CA GLY A 34 6.71 1.14 3.31
C GLY A 34 6.25 2.60 3.48
N LEU A 35 5.01 2.93 3.08
CA LEU A 35 4.46 4.29 3.16
C LEU A 35 4.35 4.80 4.62
N ALA A 36 4.17 3.90 5.59
CA ALA A 36 4.12 4.23 7.01
C ALA A 36 5.51 4.35 7.66
N MET A 37 6.60 4.01 6.96
CA MET A 37 7.95 4.12 7.55
C MET A 37 8.34 5.58 7.77
N PRO A 38 8.82 5.99 8.96
CA PRO A 38 9.13 7.38 9.30
C PRO A 38 10.09 8.13 8.35
N LYS A 39 10.86 7.40 7.53
CA LYS A 39 11.79 7.97 6.54
C LYS A 39 11.14 8.37 5.21
N ILE A 40 9.92 7.92 4.92
CA ILE A 40 9.20 8.27 3.68
C ILE A 40 8.26 9.48 3.90
N SER A 41 7.95 9.80 5.17
CA SER A 41 7.21 11.01 5.58
C SER A 41 5.93 11.25 4.78
N VAL A 42 5.09 10.22 4.65
CA VAL A 42 3.76 10.34 4.06
C VAL A 42 2.80 10.92 5.10
N ASP A 43 2.08 11.98 4.74
CA ASP A 43 0.92 12.44 5.51
C ASP A 43 -0.24 11.44 5.30
N VAL A 44 -0.64 10.79 6.39
CA VAL A 44 -1.71 9.78 6.42
C VAL A 44 -3.09 10.39 6.12
N HIS A 45 -3.32 11.67 6.40
CA HIS A 45 -4.57 12.34 6.05
C HIS A 45 -4.64 12.67 4.56
N ALA A 46 -3.53 13.15 3.97
CA ALA A 46 -3.42 13.31 2.52
C ALA A 46 -3.51 11.96 1.78
N LEU A 47 -3.00 10.88 2.37
CA LEU A 47 -3.19 9.52 1.86
C LEU A 47 -4.66 9.09 1.91
N LYS A 48 -5.38 9.35 3.02
CA LYS A 48 -6.82 9.05 3.11
C LYS A 48 -7.62 9.75 2.01
N SER A 49 -7.43 11.06 1.82
CA SER A 49 -8.11 11.81 0.76
C SER A 49 -7.79 11.30 -0.66
N MET A 50 -6.63 10.66 -0.87
CA MET A 50 -6.29 10.01 -2.13
C MET A 50 -6.95 8.63 -2.28
N ILE A 51 -7.08 7.87 -1.19
CA ILE A 51 -7.82 6.59 -1.15
C ILE A 51 -9.29 6.83 -1.48
N ASP A 52 -9.93 7.79 -0.81
CA ASP A 52 -11.32 8.20 -1.05
C ASP A 52 -11.57 8.56 -2.53
N LEU A 53 -10.59 9.21 -3.18
CA LEU A 53 -10.63 9.59 -4.59
C LEU A 53 -10.46 8.39 -5.54
N ILE A 54 -9.63 7.40 -5.19
CA ILE A 54 -9.40 6.20 -6.01
C ILE A 54 -10.67 5.34 -6.10
N HIS A 55 -11.38 5.14 -4.98
CA HIS A 55 -12.52 4.22 -4.92
C HIS A 55 -13.89 4.90 -4.77
N GLY A 56 -13.96 6.23 -4.95
CA GLY A 56 -15.22 6.99 -4.95
C GLY A 56 -16.03 6.94 -3.65
N GLY A 57 -15.41 6.57 -2.53
CA GLY A 57 -16.05 6.39 -1.22
C GLY A 57 -16.71 5.02 -0.96
N ASP A 58 -16.77 4.11 -1.95
CA ASP A 58 -17.51 2.84 -1.86
C ASP A 58 -16.66 1.63 -2.35
N GLY A 59 -15.43 1.49 -1.84
CA GLY A 59 -14.50 0.41 -2.19
C GLY A 59 -13.60 -0.05 -1.03
N MET A 60 -12.92 -1.18 -1.21
CA MET A 60 -12.23 -1.93 -0.15
C MET A 60 -10.80 -1.44 0.13
N LEU A 61 -10.39 -1.38 1.40
CA LEU A 61 -9.05 -0.98 1.81
C LEU A 61 -8.24 -2.11 2.47
N ILE A 62 -7.12 -2.49 1.83
CA ILE A 62 -6.25 -3.57 2.29
C ILE A 62 -4.87 -3.02 2.67
N GLY A 63 -4.41 -3.34 3.88
CA GLY A 63 -3.01 -3.11 4.29
C GLY A 63 -2.16 -4.35 4.07
N VAL A 64 -0.98 -4.20 3.47
CA VAL A 64 0.03 -5.26 3.33
C VAL A 64 1.36 -4.77 3.89
N CYS A 65 1.84 -5.39 4.96
CA CYS A 65 3.03 -4.91 5.68
C CYS A 65 3.86 -6.01 6.34
N PHE A 66 4.89 -5.56 7.07
CA PHE A 66 5.75 -6.39 7.87
C PHE A 66 5.96 -5.73 9.24
N MET A 67 6.10 -6.56 10.28
CA MET A 67 6.40 -6.13 11.66
C MET A 67 5.46 -5.04 12.21
N SER A 68 4.17 -5.15 11.91
CA SER A 68 3.08 -4.31 12.45
C SER A 68 3.26 -2.80 12.25
N ILE A 69 3.99 -2.38 11.22
CA ILE A 69 4.36 -0.96 11.00
C ILE A 69 3.15 -0.01 10.92
N PHE A 70 1.98 -0.45 10.44
CA PHE A 70 0.76 0.36 10.43
C PHE A 70 0.21 0.59 11.85
N GLU A 71 0.20 -0.44 12.71
CA GLU A 71 -0.18 -0.34 14.12
C GLU A 71 0.80 0.58 14.87
N LEU A 72 2.10 0.32 14.72
CA LEU A 72 3.19 1.08 15.36
C LEU A 72 3.27 2.55 14.89
N SER A 73 2.61 2.88 13.77
CA SER A 73 2.50 4.25 13.25
C SER A 73 1.14 4.91 13.55
N GLY A 74 0.23 4.21 14.24
CA GLY A 74 -1.12 4.72 14.56
C GLY A 74 -2.06 4.82 13.35
N TRP A 75 -1.81 4.08 12.26
CA TRP A 75 -2.61 4.20 11.03
C TRP A 75 -3.97 3.50 11.12
N TYR A 76 -4.15 2.54 12.03
CA TYR A 76 -5.45 1.87 12.26
C TYR A 76 -6.51 2.83 12.83
N ASP A 77 -6.12 3.89 13.55
CA ASP A 77 -7.03 4.89 14.11
C ASP A 77 -7.45 5.97 13.09
N ILE A 78 -6.92 5.90 11.86
CA ILE A 78 -7.05 6.95 10.83
C ILE A 78 -7.56 6.38 9.50
N LEU A 79 -7.12 5.18 9.12
CA LEU A 79 -7.48 4.51 7.87
C LEU A 79 -8.36 3.29 8.17
N ASP A 80 -9.54 3.26 7.57
CA ASP A 80 -10.57 2.25 7.79
C ASP A 80 -10.25 0.97 6.98
N PHE A 81 -9.26 0.20 7.43
CA PHE A 81 -8.83 -1.05 6.77
C PHE A 81 -9.86 -2.18 6.96
N ASP A 82 -10.36 -2.75 5.86
CA ASP A 82 -11.13 -4.00 5.87
C ASP A 82 -10.27 -5.22 6.20
N TYR A 83 -9.04 -5.25 5.66
CA TYR A 83 -8.13 -6.39 5.75
C TYR A 83 -6.69 -5.95 6.02
N MET A 84 -5.99 -6.74 6.84
CA MET A 84 -4.58 -6.53 7.17
C MET A 84 -3.77 -7.81 6.97
N ILE A 85 -2.71 -7.71 6.16
CA ILE A 85 -1.75 -8.78 5.89
C ILE A 85 -0.39 -8.34 6.45
N ASP A 86 -0.18 -8.59 7.74
CA ASP A 86 1.09 -8.29 8.43
C ASP A 86 1.97 -9.54 8.55
N THR A 87 3.19 -9.47 8.00
CA THR A 87 4.13 -10.60 7.96
C THR A 87 5.32 -10.41 8.89
N HIS A 88 5.53 -11.34 9.80
CA HIS A 88 6.66 -11.33 10.73
C HIS A 88 7.81 -12.20 10.22
N THR A 89 8.96 -11.58 9.90
CA THR A 89 10.10 -12.24 9.25
C THR A 89 11.35 -12.21 10.13
N SER A 90 11.71 -13.33 10.75
CA SER A 90 12.99 -13.49 11.45
C SER A 90 14.09 -13.97 10.50
N VAL A 91 15.34 -13.56 10.77
CA VAL A 91 16.52 -13.96 9.99
C VAL A 91 17.47 -14.74 10.89
N LYS A 92 17.91 -15.92 10.42
CA LYS A 92 19.02 -16.68 11.01
C LYS A 92 20.14 -16.81 9.99
N VAL A 93 21.33 -16.31 10.31
CA VAL A 93 22.54 -16.59 9.54
C VAL A 93 22.97 -18.03 9.82
N LEU A 94 23.35 -18.76 8.77
CA LEU A 94 23.93 -20.09 8.87
C LEU A 94 25.41 -20.01 8.50
N GLU A 95 26.27 -20.45 9.42
CA GLU A 95 27.69 -20.65 9.17
C GLU A 95 27.89 -21.88 8.25
N LYS A 96 29.04 -21.95 7.57
CA LYS A 96 29.41 -23.01 6.63
C LYS A 96 30.68 -23.73 7.08
#